data_AF-A0A7C4VHI2-F1
#
_entry.id   AF-A0A7C4VHI2-F1
#
_cell.length_a   1.000
_cell.length_b   1.000
_cell.length_c   1.000
_cell.angle_alpha   90.00
_cell.angle_beta   90.00
_cell.angle_gamma   90.00
#
_symmetry.space_group_name_H-M   'P 1'
#
loop_
_entity.id
_entity.type
_entity.pdbx_description
1 polymer ?
#
loop_
_entity_poly.entity_id
_entity_poly.type
_entity_poly.pdbx_seq_one_letter_code
_entity_poly.pdbx_strand_id
1 'polypeptide(L)' 'MREYILTEKETELLEAYVEHGIKLDGFTVLVSRCRKAKGQLDRDIKLIESALIALNKERKS' A
#
# COMPACT_ATOMS: atom_id res chain seq x y z
N MET A 1 -0.53 15.07 -9.33
CA MET A 1 -0.17 13.67 -9.70
C MET A 1 -0.97 12.78 -8.77
N ARG A 2 -1.70 11.77 -9.25
CA ARG A 2 -2.49 10.91 -8.35
C ARG A 2 -1.55 9.93 -7.64
N GLU A 3 -1.56 9.94 -6.30
CA GLU A 3 -0.67 9.17 -5.43
C GLU A 3 -1.33 7.87 -4.95
N TYR A 4 -1.73 7.00 -5.89
CA TYR A 4 -2.50 5.81 -5.51
C TYR A 4 -1.74 4.53 -5.83
N ILE A 5 -1.37 3.81 -4.77
CA ILE A 5 -0.86 2.43 -4.81
C ILE A 5 -1.99 1.45 -5.16
N LEU A 6 -3.22 1.76 -4.73
CA LEU A 6 -4.47 1.05 -5.03
C LEU A 6 -5.48 2.02 -5.63
N THR A 7 -6.22 1.60 -6.64
CA THR A 7 -7.37 2.39 -7.15
C THR A 7 -8.50 2.43 -6.12
N GLU A 8 -9.38 3.43 -6.20
CA GLU A 8 -10.56 3.54 -5.33
C GLU A 8 -11.38 2.23 -5.29
N LYS A 9 -11.53 1.56 -6.44
CA LYS A 9 -12.22 0.27 -6.51
C LYS A 9 -11.47 -0.85 -5.80
N GLU A 10 -10.15 -0.91 -5.95
CA GLU A 10 -9.33 -1.91 -5.24
C GLU A 10 -9.33 -1.69 -3.73
N THR A 11 -9.37 -0.42 -3.28
CA THR A 11 -9.54 -0.07 -1.88
C THR A 11 -10.87 -0.60 -1.34
N GLU A 12 -11.99 -0.29 -2.02
CA GLU A 12 -13.32 -0.78 -1.63
C GLU A 12 -13.38 -2.32 -1.55
N LEU A 13 -12.76 -3.02 -2.51
CA LEU A 13 -12.71 -4.49 -2.52
C LEU A 13 -11.93 -5.05 -1.30
N LEU A 14 -10.85 -4.39 -0.89
CA LEU A 14 -10.05 -4.81 0.26
C LEU A 14 -10.74 -4.46 1.58
N GLU A 15 -11.34 -3.28 1.68
CA GLU A 15 -12.11 -2.84 2.85
C GLU A 15 -13.29 -3.77 3.11
N ALA A 16 -14.13 -4.06 2.10
CA ALA A 16 -15.24 -4.99 2.23
C ALA A 16 -14.80 -6.39 2.72
N TYR A 17 -13.62 -6.85 2.31
CA TYR A 17 -13.06 -8.10 2.78
C TYR A 17 -12.55 -8.02 4.22
N VAL A 18 -11.84 -6.95 4.58
CA VAL A 18 -11.27 -6.77 5.93
C VAL A 18 -12.38 -6.56 6.97
N GLU A 19 -13.39 -5.76 6.65
CA GLU A 19 -14.45 -5.37 7.59
C GLU A 19 -15.57 -6.41 7.68
N HIS A 20 -15.92 -7.07 6.58
CA HIS A 20 -17.10 -7.93 6.51
C HIS A 20 -16.80 -9.36 6.05
N GLY A 21 -15.55 -9.68 5.68
CA GLY A 21 -15.19 -10.99 5.13
C GLY A 21 -15.77 -11.26 3.74
N ILE A 22 -16.31 -10.24 3.07
CA ILE A 22 -17.00 -10.38 1.79
C ILE A 22 -15.97 -10.35 0.66
N LYS A 23 -16.00 -11.38 -0.19
CA LYS A 23 -15.17 -11.45 -1.40
C LYS A 23 -15.99 -11.01 -2.60
N LEU A 24 -15.85 -9.75 -2.96
CA LEU A 24 -16.48 -9.18 -4.15
C LEU A 24 -15.75 -9.63 -5.43
N ASP A 25 -16.39 -9.43 -6.58
CA ASP A 25 -15.82 -9.81 -7.87
C ASP A 25 -14.45 -9.15 -8.11
N GLY A 26 -13.49 -9.94 -8.56
CA GLY A 26 -12.11 -9.50 -8.78
C GLY A 26 -11.19 -9.61 -7.55
N PHE A 27 -11.72 -9.95 -6.36
CA PHE A 27 -10.94 -10.07 -5.12
C PHE A 27 -9.76 -11.06 -5.24
N THR A 28 -9.96 -12.23 -5.85
CA THR A 28 -8.91 -13.25 -6.02
C THR A 28 -7.71 -12.74 -6.82
N VAL A 29 -7.97 -12.01 -7.90
CA VAL A 29 -6.92 -11.42 -8.75
C VAL A 29 -6.19 -10.31 -8.00
N LEU A 30 -6.95 -9.47 -7.28
CA LEU A 30 -6.41 -8.40 -6.47
C LEU A 30 -5.47 -8.93 -5.38
N VAL A 31 -5.88 -9.94 -4.61
CA VAL A 31 -5.04 -10.55 -3.56
C VAL A 31 -3.75 -11.13 -4.14
N SER A 32 -3.82 -11.78 -5.30
CA SER A 32 -2.63 -12.30 -5.98
C SER A 32 -1.63 -11.17 -6.33
N ARG A 33 -2.14 -10.04 -6.85
CA ARG A 33 -1.34 -8.85 -7.12
C ARG A 33 -0.76 -8.24 -5.84
N CYS A 34 -1.57 -8.07 -4.80
CA CYS A 34 -1.12 -7.56 -3.50
C CYS A 34 0.01 -8.41 -2.93
N ARG A 35 -0.10 -9.75 -2.98
CA ARG A 35 0.96 -10.66 -2.50
C ARG A 35 2.27 -10.49 -3.25
N LYS A 36 2.22 -10.36 -4.58
CA LYS A 36 3.42 -10.13 -5.40
C LYS A 36 4.05 -8.76 -5.13
N ALA A 37 3.21 -7.74 -5.00
CA ALA A 37 3.67 -6.36 -4.78
C ALA A 37 4.18 -6.13 -3.35
N LYS A 38 3.66 -6.85 -2.35
CA LYS A 38 3.95 -6.64 -0.93
C LYS A 38 5.45 -6.56 -0.64
N GLY A 39 6.24 -7.50 -1.16
CA GLY A 39 7.68 -7.53 -0.88
C GLY A 39 8.41 -6.30 -1.41
N GLN A 40 7.96 -5.73 -2.53
CA GLN A 40 8.53 -4.50 -3.07
C GLN A 40 8.04 -3.27 -2.28
N LEU A 41 6.74 -3.18 -2.01
CA LEU A 41 6.15 -2.08 -1.25
C LEU A 41 6.74 -1.97 0.17
N ASP A 42 6.95 -3.10 0.84
CA ASP A 42 7.57 -3.15 2.18
C ASP A 42 9.03 -2.66 2.15
N ARG A 43 9.75 -2.83 1.04
CA ARG A 43 11.11 -2.29 0.89
C ARG A 43 11.08 -0.80 0.60
N ASP A 44 10.21 -0.38 -0.31
CA ASP A 44 10.11 1.01 -0.73
C ASP A 44 9.65 1.90 0.43
N ILE A 45 8.66 1.47 1.22
CA ILE A 45 8.20 2.23 2.39
C ILE A 45 9.31 2.42 3.41
N LYS A 46 10.11 1.38 3.71
CA LYS A 46 11.24 1.46 4.63
C LYS A 46 12.31 2.43 4.15
N LEU A 47 12.59 2.44 2.84
CA LEU A 47 13.55 3.35 2.24
C LEU A 47 13.06 4.80 2.34
N ILE A 48 11.79 5.05 2.00
CA ILE A 48 11.16 6.36 2.07
C ILE A 48 11.18 6.88 3.52
N GLU A 49 10.77 6.06 4.49
CA GLU A 49 10.80 6.41 5.92
C GLU A 49 12.22 6.79 6.37
N SER A 50 13.22 6.00 5.98
CA SER A 50 14.63 6.26 6.31
C SER A 50 15.13 7.59 5.73
N ALA A 51 14.77 7.89 4.48
CA ALA A 51 15.13 9.14 3.83
C ALA A 51 14.45 10.35 4.50
N LEU A 52 13.16 10.25 4.82
CA LEU A 52 12.43 11.31 5.52
C LEU A 52 12.98 11.57 6.93
N ILE A 53 13.39 10.51 7.65
CA ILE A 53 14.06 10.65 8.95
C ILE A 53 15.39 11.38 8.82
N ALA A 54 16.22 11.02 7.83
CA ALA A 54 17.50 11.69 7.58
C ALA A 54 17.31 13.17 7.26
N LEU A 55 16.39 13.50 6.35
CA LEU A 55 16.06 14.88 5.97
C LEU A 55 15.58 15.72 7.17
N ASN A 56 14.79 15.14 8.07
CA ASN A 56 14.32 15.82 9.27
C ASN A 56 15.42 16.07 10.30
N LYS A 57 16.50 15.26 10.31
CA LYS A 57 17.68 15.50 11.15
C LYS A 57 18.53 16.65 10.60
N GLU A 58 18.74 16.69 9.29
CA GLU A 58 19.49 17.78 8.62
C GLU A 58 18.84 19.14 8.83
N ARG A 59 17.50 19.22 8.83
CA ARG A 59 16.76 20.48 9.07
C ARG A 59 16.80 20.98 10.52
N LYS A 60 17.23 20.16 11.48
CA LYS A 60 17.30 20.48 12.92
C LYS A 60 18.72 20.82 13.40
N SER A 61 19.72 20.64 12.56
CA SER A 61 21.12 21.05 12.77
C SER A 61 21.40 22.36 12.05
#